data_AF-A0A1F1L2T6-F1
#
_entry.id   AF-A0A1F1L2T6-F1
#
_cell.length_a   1.000
_cell.length_b   1.000
_cell.length_c   1.000
_cell.angle_alpha   90.00
_cell.angle_beta   90.00
_cell.angle_gamma   90.00
#
_symmetry.space_group_name_H-M   'P 1'
#
loop_
_entity.id
_entity.type
_entity.pdbx_description
1 polymer ?
#
loop_
_entity_poly.entity_id
_entity_poly.type
_entity_poly.pdbx_seq_one_letter_code
_entity_poly.pdbx_strand_id
1 'polypeptide(L)' 'MDEWYDLKRRLIVQIELDKATLDSIIDIDSDIEDEEYLKLLETNEQKVSYCRIVKGYSQKETAKLIGISDRQVRRIEQKF' A
#
# COMPACT_ATOMS: atom_id res chain seq x y z
N MET A 1 -39.39 1.14 5.98
CA MET A 1 -38.46 1.49 7.08
C MET A 1 -37.50 0.34 7.31
N ASP A 2 -37.99 -0.90 7.38
CA ASP A 2 -37.19 -2.12 7.56
C ASP A 2 -36.14 -2.37 6.47
N GLU A 3 -36.50 -2.14 5.20
CA GLU A 3 -35.60 -2.37 4.06
C GLU A 3 -34.31 -1.54 4.10
N TRP A 4 -34.38 -0.32 4.63
CA TRP A 4 -33.20 0.54 4.84
C TRP A 4 -32.30 0.01 5.95
N TYR A 5 -32.89 -0.49 7.05
CA TYR A 5 -32.14 -1.10 8.14
C TYR A 5 -31.46 -2.39 7.70
N ASP A 6 -32.11 -3.19 6.87
CA ASP A 6 -31.56 -4.43 6.32
C ASP A 6 -30.44 -4.16 5.31
N LEU A 7 -30.57 -3.12 4.48
CA LEU A 7 -29.51 -2.67 3.60
C LEU A 7 -28.31 -2.15 4.41
N LYS A 8 -28.56 -1.33 5.42
CA LYS A 8 -27.51 -0.79 6.30
C LYS A 8 -26.75 -1.89 7.01
N ARG A 9 -27.44 -2.92 7.55
CA ARG A 9 -26.79 -4.08 8.18
C ARG A 9 -25.93 -4.85 7.20
N ARG A 10 -26.45 -5.16 6.01
CA ARG A 10 -25.68 -5.84 4.96
C ARG A 10 -24.41 -5.09 4.59
N LEU A 11 -24.52 -3.77 4.43
CA LEU A 11 -23.38 -2.93 4.09
C LEU A 11 -22.31 -2.93 5.20
N ILE A 12 -22.73 -2.84 6.46
CA ILE A 12 -21.81 -2.91 7.61
C ILE A 12 -21.09 -4.26 7.64
N VAL A 13 -21.83 -5.36 7.48
CA VAL A 13 -21.23 -6.70 7.44
C VAL A 13 -20.23 -6.82 6.30
N GLN A 14 -20.54 -6.29 5.11
CA GLN A 14 -19.60 -6.30 4.00
C GLN A 14 -18.32 -5.54 4.34
N ILE A 15 -18.43 -4.34 4.92
CA ILE A 15 -17.28 -3.54 5.34
C ILE A 15 -16.45 -4.29 6.39
N GLU A 16 -17.08 -4.99 7.33
CA GLU A 16 -16.39 -5.79 8.36
C GLU A 16 -15.64 -6.98 7.74
N LEU A 17 -16.24 -7.68 6.78
CA LEU A 17 -15.60 -8.76 6.04
C LEU A 17 -14.42 -8.26 5.19
N ASP A 18 -14.59 -7.12 4.53
CA ASP A 18 -13.53 -6.52 3.71
C ASP A 18 -12.34 -6.09 4.59
N LYS A 19 -12.61 -5.52 5.78
CA LYS A 19 -11.57 -5.20 6.77
C LYS A 19 -10.82 -6.44 7.26
N ALA A 20 -11.53 -7.49 7.64
CA ALA A 20 -10.92 -8.73 8.09
C ALA A 20 -10.05 -9.37 6.99
N THR A 21 -10.49 -9.28 5.74
CA THR A 21 -9.71 -9.72 4.58
C THR A 21 -8.44 -8.90 4.44
N LEU A 22 -8.52 -7.57 4.53
CA LEU A 22 -7.35 -6.68 4.47
C LEU A 22 -6.36 -6.95 5.60
N ASP A 23 -6.83 -7.10 6.84
CA ASP A 23 -5.98 -7.42 7.98
C ASP A 23 -5.25 -8.75 7.78
N SER A 24 -5.95 -9.77 7.26
CA SER A 24 -5.33 -11.05 6.94
C SER A 24 -4.29 -10.96 5.82
N ILE A 25 -4.49 -10.09 4.83
CA ILE A 25 -3.52 -9.85 3.76
C ILE A 25 -2.29 -9.13 4.32
N ILE A 26 -2.47 -8.14 5.18
CA ILE A 26 -1.37 -7.40 5.83
C ILE A 26 -0.54 -8.34 6.71
N ASP A 27 -1.17 -9.27 7.43
CA ASP A 27 -0.47 -10.29 8.21
C ASP A 27 0.28 -11.30 7.31
N ILE A 28 -0.19 -11.56 6.08
CA ILE A 28 0.51 -12.37 5.06
C ILE A 28 1.65 -11.58 4.38
N ASP A 29 1.52 -10.25 4.27
CA ASP A 29 2.53 -9.33 3.71
C ASP A 29 3.83 -9.28 4.54
N SER A 30 3.93 -10.00 5.67
CA SER A 30 5.24 -10.28 6.29
C SER A 30 6.14 -11.13 5.39
N ASP A 31 5.55 -11.94 4.51
CA ASP A 31 6.24 -12.92 3.67
C ASP A 31 6.29 -12.54 2.18
N ILE A 32 5.54 -11.51 1.74
CA ILE A 32 5.68 -10.98 0.39
C ILE A 32 6.97 -10.16 0.33
N GLU A 33 7.95 -10.66 -0.43
CA GLU A 33 9.19 -9.94 -0.68
C GLU A 33 8.85 -8.58 -1.30
N ASP A 34 9.44 -7.51 -0.77
CA ASP A 34 9.15 -6.13 -1.20
C ASP A 34 9.29 -5.94 -2.72
N GLU A 35 10.16 -6.72 -3.35
CA GLU A 35 10.32 -6.73 -4.81
C GLU A 35 9.06 -7.18 -5.56
N GLU A 36 8.27 -8.11 -5.01
CA GLU A 36 7.00 -8.53 -5.60
C GLU A 36 5.93 -7.46 -5.42
N TYR A 37 5.82 -6.89 -4.22
CA TYR A 37 4.85 -5.82 -3.97
C TYR A 37 5.15 -4.58 -4.84
N LEU A 38 6.42 -4.23 -5.04
CA LEU A 38 6.83 -3.14 -5.92
C LEU A 38 6.45 -3.36 -7.40
N LYS A 39 6.25 -4.60 -7.86
CA LYS A 39 5.77 -4.90 -9.21
C LYS A 39 4.27 -4.61 -9.38
N LEU A 40 3.51 -4.65 -8.29
CA LEU A 40 2.06 -4.37 -8.29
C LEU A 40 1.77 -2.86 -8.37
N LEU A 41 2.72 -2.02 -7.97
CA LEU A 41 2.58 -0.58 -7.99
C LEU A 41 2.84 -0.01 -9.40
N GLU A 42 1.96 0.88 -9.85
CA GLU A 42 1.98 1.40 -11.23
C GLU A 42 3.01 2.52 -11.41
N THR A 43 3.11 3.42 -10.43
CA THR A 43 3.90 4.66 -10.54
C THR A 43 5.11 4.69 -9.64
N ASN A 44 6.14 5.43 -10.04
CA ASN A 44 7.31 5.65 -9.20
C ASN A 44 6.97 6.42 -7.93
N GLU A 45 5.98 7.31 -7.97
CA GLU A 45 5.43 7.97 -6.79
C GLU A 45 4.92 6.95 -5.74
N GLN A 46 4.07 6.00 -6.15
CA GLN A 46 3.56 4.95 -5.25
C GLN A 46 4.70 4.08 -4.69
N LYS A 47 5.62 3.65 -5.55
CA LYS A 47 6.77 2.82 -5.16
C LYS A 47 7.67 3.53 -4.16
N VAL A 48 7.98 4.81 -4.41
CA VAL A 48 8.79 5.63 -3.50
C VAL A 48 8.08 5.83 -2.16
N SER A 49 6.78 6.15 -2.16
CA SER A 49 6.01 6.27 -0.92
C SER A 49 6.02 4.99 -0.09
N TYR A 50 5.78 3.85 -0.72
CA TYR A 50 5.82 2.56 -0.04
C TYR A 50 7.20 2.32 0.60
N CYS A 51 8.28 2.40 -0.17
CA CYS A 51 9.62 2.15 0.36
C CYS A 51 10.03 3.15 1.44
N ARG A 52 9.71 4.44 1.29
CA ARG A 52 10.20 5.51 2.18
C ARG A 52 9.34 5.68 3.43
N ILE A 53 8.03 5.54 3.32
CA ILE A 53 7.07 5.82 4.41
C ILE A 53 6.68 4.52 5.12
N VAL A 54 6.33 3.48 4.36
CA VAL A 54 5.81 2.24 4.93
C VAL A 54 6.95 1.36 5.43
N LYS A 55 7.99 1.17 4.62
CA LYS A 55 9.12 0.28 4.96
C LYS A 55 10.31 0.99 5.60
N GLY A 56 10.40 2.32 5.47
CA GLY A 56 11.46 3.11 6.09
C GLY A 56 12.85 2.95 5.46
N TYR A 57 12.95 2.44 4.24
CA TYR A 57 14.22 2.34 3.51
C TYR A 57 14.85 3.70 3.27
N SER A 58 16.18 3.77 3.19
CA SER A 58 16.88 5.01 2.81
C SER A 58 16.61 5.37 1.34
N GLN A 59 16.81 6.64 0.97
CA GLN A 59 16.65 7.10 -0.43
C GLN A 59 17.51 6.27 -1.41
N LYS A 60 18.71 5.89 -0.99
CA LYS A 60 19.66 5.10 -1.78
C LYS A 60 19.19 3.66 -1.97
N GLU A 61 18.64 3.03 -0.93
CA GLU A 61 18.07 1.68 -1.01
C GLU A 61 16.82 1.68 -1.89
N THR A 62 15.91 2.65 -1.69
CA THR A 62 14.73 2.86 -2.51
C THR A 62 15.09 3.04 -4.00
N ALA A 63 16.11 3.86 -4.29
CA ALA A 63 16.60 4.07 -5.65
C ALA A 63 17.07 2.75 -6.28
N LYS A 64 17.81 1.93 -5.52
CA LYS A 64 18.30 0.62 -5.96
C LYS A 64 17.16 -0.38 -6.20
N LEU A 65 16.22 -0.49 -5.26
CA LEU A 65 15.06 -1.40 -5.33
C LEU A 65 14.14 -1.09 -6.52
N ILE A 66 13.88 0.20 -6.77
CA ILE A 66 12.95 0.64 -7.83
C ILE A 66 13.66 0.74 -9.19
N GLY A 67 14.99 0.84 -9.23
CA GLY A 67 15.76 1.01 -10.46
C GLY A 67 15.75 2.45 -10.99
N ILE A 68 15.74 3.45 -10.10
CA ILE A 68 15.78 4.88 -10.42
C ILE A 68 16.96 5.58 -9.73
N SER A 69 17.20 6.85 -10.04
CA SER A 69 18.25 7.63 -9.37
C SER A 69 17.79 8.18 -8.02
N ASP A 70 18.74 8.33 -7.08
CA ASP A 70 18.52 8.98 -5.77
C ASP A 70 17.94 10.40 -5.91
N ARG A 71 18.32 11.11 -6.98
CA ARG A 71 17.78 12.44 -7.31
C ARG A 71 16.29 12.39 -7.66
N GLN A 72 15.85 11.36 -8.38
CA GLN A 72 14.44 11.17 -8.71
C GLN A 72 13.62 10.85 -7.46
N VAL A 73 14.15 10.01 -6.56
CA VAL A 73 13.54 9.72 -5.26
C VAL A 73 13.31 11.02 -4.48
N ARG A 74 14.36 11.84 -4.30
CA ARG A 74 14.26 13.13 -3.59
C ARG A 74 13.25 14.08 -4.22
N ARG A 75 13.19 14.14 -5.55
CA ARG A 75 12.24 15.02 -6.26
C ARG A 75 10.80 14.55 -6.07
N ILE A 76 10.58 13.24 -6.03
CA ILE A 76 9.27 12.67 -5.74
C ILE A 76 8.87 12.97 -4.30
N GLU A 77 9.79 12.84 -3.34
CA GLU A 77 9.53 13.16 -1.93
C GLU A 77 9.12 14.61 -1.70
N GLN A 78 9.64 15.56 -2.49
CA GLN A 78 9.26 16.97 -2.40
C GLN A 78 7.83 17.28 -2.87
N LYS A 79 7.13 16.32 -3.49
CA LYS A 79 5.73 16.46 -3.90
C LYS A 79 4.74 16.05 -2.80
N PHE A 80 5.20 15.36 -1.76
CA PHE A 80 4.39 14.90 -0.65
C PHE A 80 4.29 15.94 0.46
#